data_AF-D5RTT7-F1
#
_entry.id   AF-D5RTT7-F1
#
_cell.length_a   1.000
_cell.length_b   1.000
_cell.length_c   1.000
_cell.angle_alpha   90.00
_cell.angle_beta   90.00
_cell.angle_gamma   90.00
#
_symmetry.space_group_name_H-M   'P 1'
#
loop_
_entity.id
_entity.type
_entity.pdbx_description
1 polymer ?
#
loop_
_entity_poly.entity_id
_entity_poly.type
_entity_poly.pdbx_seq_one_letter_code
_entity_poly.pdbx_strand_id
1 'polypeptide(L)'
;MLDALPPGARMTRAGSATVAGLRCDNWRVTAREGEGEICLTADGVALRASGTRDGKSGSLEALQVTYGAQDPARFQVPAGYQPVTLPQGLPPGLVPGLGGR
;
A
#
# COMPACT_ATOMS: atom_id res chain seq x y z
N MET A 1 -6.41 -5.00 -14.02
CA MET A 1 -5.56 -4.51 -12.90
C MET A 1 -5.07 -3.07 -13.12
N LEU A 2 -4.99 -2.57 -14.36
CA LEU A 2 -4.79 -1.14 -14.63
C LEU A 2 -6.04 -0.27 -14.38
N ASP A 3 -7.16 -0.92 -14.05
CA ASP A 3 -8.49 -0.29 -13.90
C ASP A 3 -8.68 0.44 -12.56
N ALA A 4 -7.67 0.43 -11.67
CA ALA A 4 -7.76 1.02 -10.33
C ALA A 4 -6.79 2.18 -10.08
N LEU A 5 -6.21 2.77 -11.14
CA LEU A 5 -5.40 3.97 -10.99
C LEU A 5 -6.30 5.19 -10.73
N PRO A 6 -5.93 6.07 -9.78
CA PRO A 6 -6.61 7.34 -9.62
C PRO A 6 -6.65 8.13 -10.94
N PRO A 7 -7.70 8.92 -11.20
CA PRO A 7 -7.77 9.75 -12.39
C PRO A 7 -6.52 10.61 -12.57
N GLY A 8 -5.89 10.53 -13.74
CA GLY A 8 -4.66 11.26 -14.05
C GLY A 8 -3.36 10.61 -13.56
N ALA A 9 -3.43 9.46 -12.88
CA ALA A 9 -2.24 8.67 -12.58
C ALA A 9 -1.75 7.92 -13.82
N ARG A 10 -0.44 7.86 -14.01
CA ARG A 10 0.22 7.14 -15.10
C ARG A 10 1.27 6.20 -14.55
N MET A 11 1.32 4.99 -15.10
CA MET A 11 2.39 4.03 -14.84
C MET A 11 3.26 3.88 -16.07
N THR A 12 4.57 3.90 -15.89
CA THR A 12 5.55 3.62 -16.94
C THR A 12 6.51 2.52 -16.48
N ARG A 13 6.84 1.60 -17.39
CA ARG A 13 7.79 0.52 -17.09
C ARG A 13 9.17 1.10 -16.76
N ALA A 14 9.78 0.59 -15.70
CA ALA A 14 11.06 1.05 -15.16
C ALA A 14 12.06 -0.11 -14.95
N GLY A 15 11.92 -1.19 -15.71
CA GLY A 15 12.77 -2.38 -15.62
C GLY A 15 12.17 -3.49 -14.76
N SER A 16 13.01 -4.38 -14.25
CA SER A 16 12.59 -5.50 -13.39
C SER A 16 13.60 -5.72 -12.27
N ALA A 17 13.19 -6.42 -11.22
CA ALA A 17 14.01 -6.77 -10.07
C ALA A 17 13.67 -8.17 -9.54
N THR A 18 14.47 -8.63 -8.58
CA THR A 18 14.13 -9.76 -7.71
C THR A 18 14.10 -9.25 -6.28
N VAL A 19 12.99 -9.43 -5.58
CA VAL A 19 12.80 -9.01 -4.18
C VAL A 19 12.19 -10.18 -3.42
N ALA A 20 12.67 -10.46 -2.20
CA ALA A 20 12.26 -11.63 -1.41
C ALA A 20 12.29 -12.97 -2.21
N GLY A 21 13.24 -13.11 -3.14
CA GLY A 21 13.37 -14.29 -4.01
C GLY A 21 12.40 -14.36 -5.19
N LEU A 22 11.55 -13.36 -5.40
CA LEU A 22 10.53 -13.33 -6.46
C LEU A 22 10.84 -12.26 -7.51
N ARG A 23 10.57 -12.57 -8.78
CA ARG A 23 10.69 -11.62 -9.89
C ARG A 23 9.52 -10.64 -9.88
N CYS A 24 9.81 -9.37 -10.06
CA CYS A 24 8.82 -8.31 -10.22
C CYS A 24 9.25 -7.29 -11.27
N ASP A 25 8.27 -6.66 -11.91
CA ASP A 25 8.47 -5.54 -12.82
C ASP A 25 8.42 -4.23 -12.03
N ASN A 26 9.41 -3.37 -12.23
CA ASN A 26 9.40 -2.02 -11.67
C ASN A 26 8.52 -1.12 -12.55
N TRP A 27 7.71 -0.31 -11.89
CA TRP A 27 6.88 0.71 -12.50
C TRP A 27 7.11 2.03 -11.81
N ARG A 28 7.33 3.08 -12.58
CA ARG A 28 7.23 4.45 -12.08
C ARG A 28 5.78 4.89 -12.17
N VAL A 29 5.28 5.47 -11.08
CA VAL A 29 3.92 5.98 -10.96
C VAL A 29 3.99 7.49 -10.79
N THR A 30 3.30 8.23 -11.64
CA THR A 30 3.14 9.68 -11.52
C THR A 30 1.66 10.02 -11.42
N ALA A 31 1.30 10.90 -10.49
CA ALA A 31 -0.05 11.41 -10.30
C ALA A 31 0.02 12.90 -9.91
N ARG A 32 -1.13 13.59 -9.88
CA ARG A 32 -1.16 15.03 -9.56
C ARG A 32 -0.65 15.33 -8.15
N GLU A 33 -0.99 14.45 -7.22
CA GLU A 33 -0.62 14.48 -5.81
C GLU A 33 0.81 14.04 -5.47
N GLY A 34 1.53 13.39 -6.39
CA GLY A 34 2.81 12.78 -6.05
C GLY A 34 3.33 11.78 -7.07
N GLU A 35 4.49 11.22 -6.76
CA GLU A 35 5.20 10.26 -7.59
C GLU A 35 5.79 9.13 -6.74
N GLY A 36 6.06 8.01 -7.38
CA GLY A 36 6.67 6.87 -6.71
C GLY A 36 7.10 5.78 -7.66
N GLU A 37 7.62 4.71 -7.10
CA GLU A 37 7.97 3.49 -7.81
C GLU A 37 7.38 2.28 -7.06
N ILE A 38 6.95 1.27 -7.82
CA ILE A 38 6.41 0.02 -7.30
C ILE A 38 6.98 -1.17 -8.07
N CYS A 39 7.41 -2.21 -7.36
CA CYS A 39 7.80 -3.50 -7.95
C CYS A 39 6.65 -4.50 -7.77
N LEU A 40 6.03 -4.91 -8.87
CA LEU A 40 4.88 -5.81 -8.89
C LEU A 40 5.24 -7.16 -9.50
N THR A 41 4.89 -8.25 -8.84
CA THR A 41 4.92 -9.58 -9.46
C THR A 41 3.89 -9.68 -10.59
N ALA A 42 4.00 -10.71 -11.42
CA ALA A 42 3.08 -10.93 -12.55
C ALA A 42 1.61 -11.11 -12.11
N ASP A 43 1.39 -11.65 -10.91
CA ASP A 43 0.08 -11.82 -10.26
C ASP A 43 -0.34 -10.60 -9.40
N GLY A 44 0.45 -9.54 -9.37
CA GLY A 44 0.06 -8.25 -8.82
C GLY A 44 0.44 -8.00 -7.35
N VAL A 45 1.31 -8.81 -6.77
CA VAL A 45 1.81 -8.60 -5.41
C VAL A 45 2.90 -7.51 -5.41
N ALA A 46 2.72 -6.49 -4.59
CA ALA A 46 3.72 -5.43 -4.39
C ALA A 46 4.85 -5.90 -3.47
N LEU A 47 6.05 -6.02 -4.02
CA LEU A 47 7.23 -6.45 -3.27
C LEU A 47 8.06 -5.27 -2.75
N ARG A 48 7.98 -4.13 -3.43
CA ARG A 48 8.60 -2.88 -2.99
C ARG A 48 7.74 -1.72 -3.45
N ALA A 49 7.60 -0.70 -2.62
CA ALA A 49 7.06 0.58 -3.04
C ALA A 49 7.81 1.72 -2.36
N SER A 50 7.97 2.83 -3.06
CA SER A 50 8.42 4.09 -2.50
C SER A 50 7.68 5.23 -3.18
N GLY A 51 7.54 6.35 -2.50
CA GLY A 51 6.94 7.52 -3.10
C GLY A 51 6.87 8.71 -2.17
N THR A 52 6.45 9.82 -2.74
CA THR A 52 6.27 11.09 -2.06
C THR A 52 4.91 11.68 -2.41
N ARG A 53 4.18 12.14 -1.39
CA ARG A 53 2.89 12.82 -1.53
C ARG A 53 2.81 13.95 -0.51
N ASP A 54 2.38 15.13 -0.94
CA ASP A 54 2.19 16.31 -0.07
C ASP A 54 3.42 16.60 0.83
N GLY A 55 4.64 16.44 0.29
CA GLY A 55 5.90 16.66 0.99
C GLY A 55 6.33 15.55 1.97
N LYS A 56 5.55 14.46 2.07
CA LYS A 56 5.88 13.29 2.91
C LYS A 56 6.32 12.13 2.04
N SER A 57 7.41 11.47 2.42
CA SER A 57 7.94 10.30 1.73
C SER A 57 7.79 9.05 2.57
N GLY A 58 7.60 7.91 1.91
CA GLY A 58 7.53 6.61 2.56
C GLY A 58 8.06 5.52 1.64
N SER A 59 8.48 4.40 2.24
CA SER A 59 8.89 3.21 1.52
C SER A 59 8.54 1.94 2.28
N LEU A 60 8.40 0.85 1.53
CA LEU A 60 8.21 -0.49 2.03
C LEU A 60 8.97 -1.47 1.11
N GLU A 61 9.51 -2.53 1.70
CA GLU A 61 10.07 -3.66 0.96
C GLU A 61 9.70 -4.96 1.69
N ALA A 62 9.26 -5.96 0.93
CA ALA A 62 8.96 -7.28 1.44
C ALA A 62 10.27 -8.01 1.79
N LEU A 63 10.39 -8.45 3.04
CA LEU A 63 11.54 -9.25 3.49
C LEU A 63 11.38 -10.73 3.16
N GLN A 64 10.15 -11.23 3.23
CA GLN A 64 9.80 -12.61 2.93
C GLN A 64 8.38 -12.67 2.35
N VAL A 65 8.19 -13.54 1.34
CA VAL A 65 6.88 -13.85 0.78
C VAL A 65 6.70 -15.36 0.79
N THR A 66 5.50 -15.82 1.14
CA THR A 66 5.12 -17.23 1.09
C THR A 66 3.72 -17.33 0.52
N TYR A 67 3.59 -17.98 -0.65
CA TYR A 67 2.30 -18.23 -1.27
C TYR A 67 1.70 -19.53 -0.71
N GLY A 68 0.42 -19.47 -0.35
CA GLY A 68 -0.32 -20.62 0.15
C GLY A 68 -1.68 -20.21 0.70
N ALA A 69 -2.53 -21.21 0.91
CA ALA A 69 -3.80 -21.00 1.60
C ALA A 69 -3.54 -20.40 2.98
N GLN A 70 -4.27 -19.32 3.31
CA GLN A 70 -4.19 -18.70 4.61
C GLN A 70 -5.26 -19.32 5.53
N ASP A 71 -4.90 -19.58 6.78
CA ASP A 71 -5.84 -20.05 7.79
C ASP A 71 -6.91 -18.97 8.06
N PRO A 72 -8.21 -19.25 7.83
CA PRO A 72 -9.29 -18.31 8.08
C PRO A 72 -9.34 -17.81 9.54
N ALA A 73 -8.85 -18.60 10.49
CA ALA A 73 -8.79 -18.21 11.90
C ALA A 73 -7.89 -16.98 12.14
N ARG A 74 -6.88 -16.75 11.28
CA ARG A 74 -6.01 -15.56 11.34
C ARG A 74 -6.71 -14.26 11.01
N PHE A 75 -7.90 -14.33 10.42
CA PHE A 75 -8.73 -13.18 10.07
C PHE A 75 -9.88 -12.97 11.06
N GLN A 76 -9.94 -13.76 12.13
CA GLN A 76 -10.88 -13.50 13.22
C GLN A 76 -10.40 -12.33 14.06
N VAL A 77 -11.35 -11.47 14.44
CA VAL A 77 -11.07 -10.35 15.34
C VAL A 77 -10.62 -10.91 16.69
N PRO A 78 -9.44 -10.51 17.22
CA PRO A 78 -8.96 -11.00 18.50
C PRO A 78 -9.92 -10.68 19.65
N ALA A 79 -9.98 -11.58 20.64
CA ALA A 79 -10.73 -11.32 21.87
C ALA A 79 -10.23 -10.04 22.55
N GLY A 80 -11.16 -9.21 23.02
CA GLY A 80 -10.83 -7.92 23.65
C GLY A 80 -10.59 -6.76 22.69
N TYR A 81 -10.65 -6.99 21.37
CA TYR A 81 -10.67 -5.89 20.40
C TYR A 81 -11.87 -4.97 20.68
N GLN A 82 -11.61 -3.68 20.85
CA GLN A 82 -12.63 -2.67 21.06
C GLN A 82 -12.89 -1.93 19.73
N PRO A 83 -14.04 -2.14 19.07
CA PRO A 83 -14.37 -1.39 17.88
C PRO A 83 -14.59 0.08 18.25
N VAL A 84 -13.87 0.98 17.58
CA VAL A 84 -14.13 2.41 17.69
C VAL A 84 -15.24 2.77 16.71
N THR A 85 -16.43 3.08 17.22
CA THR A 85 -17.49 3.67 16.39
C THR A 85 -17.25 5.17 16.34
N LEU A 86 -16.93 5.70 15.15
CA LEU A 86 -16.80 7.14 14.97
C LEU A 86 -18.20 7.77 14.89
N PRO A 87 -18.55 8.73 15.77
CA PRO A 87 -19.80 9.46 15.65
C PRO A 87 -19.91 10.14 14.28
N GLN A 88 -21.08 10.03 13.65
CA GLN A 88 -21.36 10.75 12.41
C GLN A 88 -21.25 12.26 12.66
N GLY A 89 -20.45 12.95 11.86
CA GLY A 89 -20.27 14.41 11.96
C GLY A 89 -19.07 14.87 12.79
N LEU A 90 -18.12 14.00 13.15
CA LEU A 90 -16.87 14.44 13.78
C LEU A 90 -16.09 15.44 12.88
N PRO A 91 -15.74 16.64 13.39
CA PRO A 91 -14.82 17.54 12.71
C PRO A 91 -13.47 16.85 12.44
N PRO A 92 -12.80 17.14 11.31
CA PRO A 92 -11.44 16.67 11.06
C PRO A 92 -10.52 17.08 12.22
N GLY A 93 -9.87 16.11 12.88
CA GLY A 93 -8.86 16.36 13.93
C GLY A 93 -9.17 15.82 15.33
N LEU A 94 -10.39 15.31 15.60
CA LEU A 94 -10.75 14.75 16.92
C LEU A 94 -10.58 13.22 17.04
N VAL A 95 -10.10 12.57 15.98
CA VAL A 95 -9.75 11.14 15.99
C VAL A 95 -8.37 10.94 16.66
N PRO A 96 -8.29 10.27 17.82
CA PRO A 96 -7.02 9.99 18.47
C PRO A 96 -6.11 9.18 17.54
N GLY A 97 -4.89 9.68 17.27
CA GLY A 97 -3.91 9.03 16.40
C GLY A 97 -3.85 9.54 14.94
N LEU A 98 -4.78 10.40 14.52
CA LEU A 98 -4.74 11.07 13.20
C LEU A 98 -4.42 12.58 13.28
N GLY A 99 -4.13 13.09 14.49
CA GLY A 99 -3.63 14.45 14.73
C GLY A 99 -2.12 14.46 14.93
N GLY A 100 -1.36 14.20 13.86
CA GLY A 100 0.10 14.37 13.85
C GLY A 100 0.47 15.72 13.24
N ARG A 101 1.14 16.55 14.04
CA ARG A 101 1.68 17.89 13.70
C ARG A 101 2.45 17.93 12.40
#